data_AF-A0AAW9QMW6-F1
#
_entry.id   AF-A0AAW9QMW6-F1
#
_cell.length_a   1.000
_cell.length_b   1.000
_cell.length_c   1.000
_cell.angle_alpha   90.00
_cell.angle_beta   90.00
_cell.angle_gamma   90.00
#
_symmetry.space_group_name_H-M   'P 1'
#
loop_
_entity.id
_entity.type
_entity.pdbx_description
1 polymer ?
#
loop_
_entity_poly.entity_id
_entity_poly.type
_entity_poly.pdbx_seq_one_letter_code
_entity_poly.pdbx_strand_id
1 'polypeptide(L)'
;MNDKKYNPSTTHTQAWLIQTWLSFIIATASTGIGIVYLPVDAWVKGYLGMGFMFTIGSTIGLSKTLRDVEESKRLITRIDEAKLERLLANYDPYKE
;
A
#
# COMPACT_ATOMS: atom_id res chain seq x y z
N MET A 1 -21.81 5.27 26.12
CA MET A 1 -20.50 5.93 25.95
C MET A 1 -20.17 5.84 24.46
N ASN A 2 -20.38 6.93 23.74
CA ASN A 2 -20.29 7.02 22.28
C ASN A 2 -18.82 7.24 21.83
N ASP A 3 -18.60 7.07 20.52
CA ASP A 3 -17.48 7.63 19.75
C ASP A 3 -16.21 6.78 19.56
N LYS A 4 -16.34 5.54 19.08
CA LYS A 4 -15.27 4.99 18.23
C LYS A 4 -15.46 5.49 16.81
N LYS A 5 -14.85 6.64 16.53
CA LYS A 5 -14.75 7.23 15.19
C LYS A 5 -14.11 6.22 14.25
N TYR A 6 -14.95 5.57 13.45
CA TYR A 6 -14.50 4.86 12.27
C TYR A 6 -13.88 5.90 11.34
N ASN A 7 -12.54 5.99 11.32
CA ASN A 7 -11.84 6.93 10.44
C ASN A 7 -12.08 6.44 9.01
N PRO A 8 -12.91 7.12 8.19
CA PRO A 8 -13.11 6.71 6.81
C PRO A 8 -11.75 6.71 6.12
N SER A 9 -11.52 5.71 5.27
CA SER A 9 -10.37 5.71 4.37
C SER A 9 -10.35 7.05 3.65
N THR A 10 -9.35 7.88 3.93
CA THR A 10 -9.15 9.15 3.25
C THR A 10 -8.83 8.85 1.79
N THR A 11 -9.86 8.82 0.96
CA THR A 11 -9.70 8.69 -0.48
C THR A 11 -8.90 9.89 -0.96
N HIS A 12 -7.71 9.63 -1.51
CA HIS A 12 -6.87 10.69 -2.06
C HIS A 12 -7.60 11.41 -3.19
N THR A 13 -7.40 12.72 -3.28
CA THR A 13 -7.93 13.52 -4.39
C THR A 13 -7.37 13.02 -5.73
N GLN A 14 -8.16 13.13 -6.80
CA GLN A 14 -7.76 12.74 -8.15
C GLN A 14 -6.45 13.41 -8.60
N ALA A 15 -6.22 14.68 -8.22
CA ALA A 15 -4.98 15.38 -8.50
C ALA A 15 -3.74 14.69 -7.90
N TRP A 16 -3.85 14.20 -6.66
CA TRP A 16 -2.76 13.49 -5.98
C TRP A 16 -2.46 12.13 -6.63
N LEU A 17 -3.50 11.42 -7.05
CA LEU A 17 -3.36 10.16 -7.78
C LEU A 17 -2.57 10.39 -9.09
N ILE A 18 -2.98 11.39 -9.88
CA ILE A 18 -2.31 11.74 -11.14
C ILE A 18 -0.86 12.15 -10.89
N GLN A 19 -0.59 12.99 -9.90
CA GLN A 19 0.78 13.42 -9.56
C GLN A 19 1.68 12.23 -9.20
N THR A 20 1.17 11.28 -8.41
CA THR A 20 1.94 10.11 -7.97
C THR A 20 2.30 9.23 -9.16
N TRP A 21 1.35 8.97 -10.06
CA TRP A 21 1.59 8.23 -11.30
C TRP A 21 2.57 8.95 -12.22
N LEU A 22 2.41 10.26 -12.39
CA LEU A 22 3.30 11.06 -13.23
C LEU A 22 4.74 11.02 -12.70
N SER A 23 4.91 11.18 -11.39
CA SER A 23 6.23 11.16 -10.73
C SER A 23 6.91 9.79 -10.90
N PHE A 24 6.16 8.71 -10.74
CA PHE A 24 6.67 7.34 -10.95
C PHE A 24 7.12 7.11 -12.40
N ILE A 25 6.32 7.54 -13.38
CA ILE A 25 6.63 7.39 -14.80
C ILE A 25 7.86 8.22 -15.16
N ILE A 26 7.92 9.48 -14.73
CA ILE A 26 9.06 10.37 -15.01
C ILE A 26 10.35 9.80 -14.41
N ALA A 27 10.32 9.37 -13.15
CA ALA A 27 11.49 8.79 -12.50
C ALA A 27 11.96 7.51 -13.21
N THR A 28 11.04 6.58 -13.49
CA THR A 28 11.35 5.32 -14.16
C THR A 28 11.90 5.55 -15.57
N ALA A 29 11.27 6.44 -16.34
CA ALA A 29 11.72 6.78 -17.69
C ALA A 29 13.08 7.49 -17.67
N SER A 30 13.29 8.45 -16.77
CA SER A 30 14.55 9.17 -16.64
C SER A 30 15.71 8.22 -16.31
N THR A 31 15.54 7.31 -15.35
CA THR A 31 16.55 6.31 -15.03
C THR A 31 16.79 5.35 -16.19
N GLY A 32 15.73 4.88 -16.85
CA GLY A 32 15.85 4.01 -18.04
C GLY A 32 16.61 4.67 -19.18
N ILE A 33 16.32 5.94 -19.49
CA ILE A 33 17.04 6.74 -20.49
C ILE A 33 18.51 6.89 -20.07
N GLY A 34 18.77 7.17 -18.80
CA GLY A 34 20.13 7.27 -18.26
C GLY A 34 20.96 6.01 -18.47
N ILE A 35 20.36 4.83 -18.27
CA ILE A 35 21.04 3.54 -18.53
C ILE A 35 21.35 3.36 -20.02
N VAL A 36 20.44 3.76 -20.92
CA VAL A 36 20.64 3.63 -22.38
C VAL A 36 21.76 4.55 -22.87
N TYR A 37 21.78 5.81 -22.43
CA TYR A 37 22.77 6.82 -22.84
C TYR A 37 24.15 6.65 -22.19
N LEU A 38 24.30 5.74 -21.23
CA LEU A 38 25.58 5.52 -20.56
C LEU A 38 26.65 5.02 -21.56
N PRO A 39 27.85 5.61 -21.65
CA PRO A 39 28.89 5.19 -22.58
C PRO A 39 29.69 3.99 -22.02
N VAL A 40 29.02 2.85 -21.84
CA VAL A 40 29.60 1.60 -21.32
C VAL A 40 29.22 0.41 -22.19
N ASP A 41 29.89 -0.72 -21.95
CA ASP A 41 29.62 -1.98 -22.63
C ASP A 41 28.17 -2.46 -22.42
N ALA A 42 27.62 -3.13 -23.44
CA ALA A 42 26.25 -3.62 -23.45
C ALA A 42 25.96 -4.59 -22.28
N TRP A 43 26.95 -5.37 -21.84
CA TRP A 43 26.82 -6.28 -20.71
C TRP A 43 26.53 -5.54 -19.40
N VAL A 44 27.24 -4.43 -19.16
CA VAL A 44 27.07 -3.59 -17.96
C VAL A 44 25.70 -2.91 -17.97
N LYS A 45 25.25 -2.44 -19.15
CA LYS A 45 23.88 -1.91 -19.30
C LYS A 45 22.83 -2.97 -19.00
N GLY A 46 23.04 -4.20 -19.47
CA GLY A 46 22.16 -5.33 -19.19
C GLY A 46 22.06 -5.63 -17.69
N TYR A 47 23.19 -5.68 -16.98
CA TYR A 47 23.20 -5.88 -15.53
C TYR A 47 22.43 -4.79 -14.77
N LEU A 48 22.66 -3.52 -15.11
CA LEU A 48 21.93 -2.39 -14.52
C LEU A 48 20.43 -2.45 -14.84
N GLY A 49 20.07 -2.79 -16.08
CA GLY A 49 18.69 -2.96 -16.52
C GLY A 49 17.95 -4.08 -15.78
N MET A 50 18.61 -5.23 -15.56
CA MET A 50 18.04 -6.32 -14.78
C MET A 50 17.76 -5.89 -13.33
N GLY A 51 18.74 -5.27 -12.68
CA GLY A 51 18.60 -4.77 -11.31
C GLY A 51 17.48 -3.74 -11.20
N PHE A 52 17.44 -2.77 -12.11
CA PHE A 52 16.41 -1.74 -12.18
C PHE A 52 15.00 -2.32 -12.33
N MET A 53 14.80 -3.24 -13.29
CA MET A 53 13.51 -3.91 -13.48
C MET A 53 13.09 -4.74 -12.26
N PHE A 54 14.03 -5.45 -11.64
CA PHE A 54 13.78 -6.25 -10.45
C PHE A 54 13.38 -5.37 -9.26
N THR A 55 14.07 -4.25 -9.03
CA THR A 55 13.73 -3.29 -7.97
C THR A 55 12.33 -2.71 -8.15
N ILE A 56 11.94 -2.35 -9.39
CA ILE A 56 10.58 -1.85 -9.67
C ILE A 56 9.54 -2.91 -9.36
N GLY A 57 9.73 -4.14 -9.86
CA GLY A 57 8.83 -5.25 -9.63
C GLY A 57 8.68 -5.58 -8.14
N SER A 58 9.79 -5.63 -7.40
CA SER A 58 9.81 -5.86 -5.96
C SER A 58 9.09 -4.76 -5.19
N THR A 59 9.28 -3.49 -5.56
CA THR A 59 8.60 -2.35 -4.92
C THR A 59 7.09 -2.43 -5.09
N ILE A 60 6.60 -2.79 -6.28
CA ILE A 60 5.17 -2.96 -6.54
C ILE A 60 4.61 -4.13 -5.72
N GLY A 61 5.32 -5.26 -5.68
CA GLY A 61 4.95 -6.42 -4.86
C GLY A 61 4.87 -6.06 -3.37
N LEU A 62 5.90 -5.38 -2.85
CA LEU A 62 5.96 -4.91 -1.48
C LEU A 62 4.81 -3.95 -1.15
N SER A 63 4.51 -3.00 -2.03
CA SER A 63 3.39 -2.07 -1.84
C SER A 63 2.05 -2.79 -1.78
N LYS A 64 1.84 -3.84 -2.58
CA LYS A 64 0.62 -4.67 -2.49
C LYS A 64 0.56 -5.40 -1.16
N THR A 65 1.62 -6.12 -0.79
CA THR A 65 1.67 -6.85 0.48
C THR A 65 1.41 -5.95 1.68
N LEU A 66 1.97 -4.73 1.70
CA LEU A 66 1.72 -3.77 2.77
C LEU A 66 0.26 -3.32 2.81
N ARG A 67 -0.34 -3.06 1.64
CA ARG A 67 -1.76 -2.71 1.55
C ARG A 67 -2.65 -3.86 2.02
N ASP A 68 -2.37 -5.07 1.60
CA ASP A 68 -3.12 -6.27 1.95
C ASP A 68 -3.06 -6.54 3.47
N VAL A 69 -1.90 -6.32 4.10
CA VAL A 69 -1.71 -6.41 5.56
C VAL A 69 -2.53 -5.35 6.29
N GLU A 70 -2.52 -4.10 5.81
CA GLU A 70 -3.28 -3.00 6.40
C GLU A 70 -4.80 -3.21 6.27
N GLU A 71 -5.27 -3.65 5.10
CA GLU A 71 -6.68 -3.99 4.87
C GLU A 71 -7.12 -5.16 5.77
N SER A 72 -6.30 -6.21 5.89
CA SER A 72 -6.56 -7.36 6.76
C SER A 72 -6.71 -6.95 8.24
N LYS A 73 -5.80 -6.10 8.74
CA LYS A 73 -5.87 -5.58 10.13
C LYS A 73 -7.18 -4.84 10.38
N ARG A 74 -7.60 -3.98 9.46
CA ARG A 74 -8.85 -3.21 9.57
C ARG A 74 -10.08 -4.11 9.61
N LEU A 75 -10.10 -5.17 8.81
CA LEU A 75 -11.20 -6.12 8.79
C LEU A 75 -11.30 -6.88 10.13
N ILE A 76 -10.17 -7.33 10.68
CA ILE A 76 -10.12 -8.02 11.98
C ILE A 76 -10.67 -7.12 13.08
N THR A 77 -10.24 -5.85 13.15
CA THR A 77 -10.74 -4.91 14.17
C THR A 77 -12.25 -4.72 14.10
N ARG A 78 -12.84 -4.59 12.90
CA ARG A 78 -14.31 -4.49 12.74
C ARG A 78 -15.03 -5.75 13.24
N ILE A 79 -14.46 -6.93 13.00
CA ILE A 79 -15.04 -8.21 13.45
C ILE A 79 -14.99 -8.32 14.97
N ASP A 80 -13.85 -7.97 15.58
CA ASP A 80 -13.68 -8.02 17.03
C ASP A 80 -14.62 -7.04 17.73
N GLU A 81 -14.83 -5.84 17.17
CA GLU A 81 -15.81 -4.88 17.68
C GLU A 81 -17.24 -5.42 17.60
N ALA A 82 -17.66 -5.98 16.45
CA ALA A 82 -18.99 -6.57 16.31
C ALA A 82 -19.20 -7.78 17.26
N LYS A 83 -18.17 -8.58 17.49
CA LYS A 83 -18.21 -9.69 18.47
C LYS A 83 -18.30 -9.17 19.90
N LEU A 84 -17.53 -8.12 20.23
CA LEU A 84 -17.54 -7.50 21.54
C LEU A 84 -18.89 -6.85 21.84
N GLU A 85 -19.48 -6.15 20.87
CA GLU A 85 -20.85 -5.62 20.95
C GLU A 85 -21.86 -6.73 21.20
N ARG A 86 -21.76 -7.87 20.50
CA ARG A 86 -22.63 -9.03 20.75
C ARG A 86 -22.43 -9.64 22.15
N LEU A 87 -21.20 -9.75 22.64
CA LEU A 87 -20.92 -10.29 23.97
C LEU A 87 -21.48 -9.36 25.05
N LEU A 88 -21.28 -8.05 24.91
CA LEU A 88 -21.86 -7.05 25.82
C LEU A 88 -23.39 -7.04 25.77
N ALA A 89 -23.99 -7.20 24.60
CA ALA A 89 -25.45 -7.23 24.45
C ALA A 89 -26.10 -8.47 25.09
N ASN A 90 -25.39 -9.62 25.09
CA ASN A 90 -25.88 -10.85 25.71
C ASN A 90 -25.51 -10.97 27.21
N TYR A 91 -24.60 -10.13 27.70
CA TYR A 91 -24.22 -10.08 29.10
C TYR A 91 -25.10 -9.08 29.85
N ASP A 92 -26.12 -9.58 30.56
CA ASP A 92 -26.99 -8.79 31.44
C ASP A 92 -26.49 -8.89 32.90
N PRO A 93 -25.85 -7.85 33.44
CA PRO A 93 -25.24 -7.89 34.77
C PRO A 93 -26.24 -7.84 35.93
N TYR A 94 -27.55 -7.78 35.69
CA TYR A 94 -28.59 -7.65 36.73
C TYR A 94 -29.57 -8.84 36.79
N LYS A 95 -29.17 -10.00 36.26
CA LYS A 95 -30.00 -11.21 36.21
C LYS A 95 -29.71 -12.26 37.29
N GLU A 96 -29.20 -11.82 38.45
CA GLU A 96 -29.35 -12.52 39.73
C GLU A 96 -30.33 -11.77 40.64
#